data_AF-A0A562LB18-F1
#
_entry.id   AF-A0A562LB18-F1
#
_cell.length_a   1.000
_cell.length_b   1.000
_cell.length_c   1.000
_cell.angle_alpha   90.00
_cell.angle_beta   90.00
_cell.angle_gamma   90.00
#
_symmetry.space_group_name_H-M   'P 1'
#
loop_
_entity.id
_entity.type
_entity.pdbx_description
1 polymer ?
#
loop_
_entity_poly.entity_id
_entity_poly.type
_entity_poly.pdbx_seq_one_letter_code
_entity_poly.pdbx_strand_id
1 'polypeptide(L)'
;MDAGARASVKFSEHFPGWELYRRVVSGIALNDRKLEDWSVSMAEMLAGAEKENGRRWISAAIRAKPGWVAQAGRDALDYAIFGRYAEGLHERAERFDVAHKTYQRVRDPVAKAMWIGLETYRAILHAEYWNVRRDEKYPP
;
A
#
# COMPACT_ATOMS: atom_id res chain seq x y z
N MET A 1 -7.85 17.33 21.45
CA MET A 1 -7.67 16.31 20.39
C MET A 1 -6.71 16.91 19.38
N ASP A 2 -5.58 16.24 19.08
CA ASP A 2 -4.57 16.75 18.15
C ASP A 2 -4.93 16.49 16.68
N ALA A 3 -4.12 17.03 15.77
CA ALA A 3 -4.32 16.90 14.32
C ALA A 3 -4.23 15.43 13.84
N GLY A 4 -3.40 14.60 14.47
CA GLY A 4 -3.25 13.19 14.13
C GLY A 4 -4.51 12.39 14.43
N ALA A 5 -5.11 12.63 15.60
CA ALA A 5 -6.38 12.03 15.99
C ALA A 5 -7.56 12.51 15.11
N ARG A 6 -7.59 13.80 14.74
CA ARG A 6 -8.62 14.31 13.80
C ARG A 6 -8.46 13.75 12.38
N ALA A 7 -7.23 13.52 11.94
CA ALA A 7 -6.95 12.95 10.64
C ALA A 7 -7.28 11.46 10.58
N SER A 8 -6.90 10.69 11.61
CA SER A 8 -7.11 9.24 11.63
C SER A 8 -8.58 8.83 11.57
N VAL A 9 -9.48 9.55 12.25
CA VAL A 9 -10.93 9.26 12.25
C VAL A 9 -11.61 9.47 10.90
N LYS A 10 -10.96 10.17 9.96
CA LYS A 10 -11.48 10.37 8.58
C LYS A 10 -11.20 9.18 7.67
N PHE A 11 -10.36 8.25 8.11
CA PHE A 11 -10.08 7.02 7.39
C PHE A 11 -10.81 5.86 8.05
N SER A 12 -11.12 4.83 7.26
CA SER A 12 -11.61 3.57 7.82
C SER A 12 -10.57 3.01 8.81
N GLU A 13 -11.02 2.46 9.93
CA GLU A 13 -10.16 1.77 10.90
C GLU A 13 -9.33 0.64 10.26
N HIS A 14 -9.84 0.07 9.17
CA HIS A 14 -9.18 -0.97 8.39
C HIS A 14 -8.20 -0.45 7.33
N PHE A 15 -8.08 0.87 7.15
CA PHE A 15 -7.12 1.48 6.23
C PHE A 15 -5.81 1.78 6.97
N PRO A 16 -4.75 0.98 6.80
CA PRO A 16 -3.51 1.18 7.55
C PRO A 16 -2.62 2.29 6.96
N GLY A 17 -3.18 3.23 6.20
CA GLY A 17 -2.41 4.34 5.60
C GLY A 17 -1.73 5.25 6.62
N TRP A 18 -2.34 5.44 7.81
CA TRP A 18 -1.68 6.09 8.95
C TRP A 18 -0.45 5.33 9.43
N GLU A 19 -0.55 4.00 9.52
CA GLU A 19 0.56 3.16 9.95
C GLU A 19 1.69 3.18 8.95
N LEU A 20 1.35 3.13 7.66
CA LEU A 20 2.32 3.28 6.59
C LEU A 20 3.00 4.65 6.66
N TYR A 21 2.23 5.73 6.80
CA TYR A 21 2.78 7.08 6.93
C TYR A 21 3.74 7.21 8.10
N ARG A 22 3.38 6.70 9.29
CA ARG A 22 4.28 6.65 10.44
C ARG A 22 5.52 5.83 10.14
N ARG A 23 5.36 4.64 9.55
CA ARG A 23 6.49 3.77 9.20
C ARG A 23 7.49 4.47 8.28
N VAL A 24 7.01 5.27 7.32
CA VAL A 24 7.86 6.04 6.38
C VAL A 24 8.50 7.25 7.06
N VAL A 25 7.74 8.04 7.84
CA VAL A 25 8.23 9.31 8.39
C VAL A 25 9.08 9.12 9.65
N SER A 26 8.67 8.24 10.56
CA SER A 26 9.34 8.05 11.85
C SER A 26 10.15 6.76 11.95
N GLY A 27 10.09 5.88 10.93
CA GLY A 27 10.82 4.61 10.93
C GLY A 27 10.27 3.56 11.91
N ILE A 28 9.13 3.83 12.56
CA ILE A 28 8.55 2.94 13.58
C ILE A 28 8.00 1.67 12.93
N ALA A 29 8.61 0.53 13.23
CA ALA A 29 8.29 -0.79 12.66
C ALA A 29 7.21 -1.59 13.40
N LEU A 30 6.52 -0.99 14.39
CA LEU A 30 5.57 -1.70 15.26
C LEU A 30 4.42 -2.39 14.51
N ASN A 31 4.03 -1.87 13.34
CA ASN A 31 2.92 -2.37 12.55
C ASN A 31 3.34 -3.02 11.23
N ASP A 32 4.62 -3.38 11.07
CA ASP A 32 5.14 -3.92 9.80
C ASP A 32 4.42 -5.20 9.38
N ARG A 33 4.06 -6.08 10.32
CA ARG A 33 3.26 -7.27 10.03
C ARG A 33 1.86 -6.93 9.49
N LYS A 34 1.18 -5.94 10.09
CA LYS A 34 -0.14 -5.48 9.63
C LYS A 34 -0.05 -4.86 8.23
N LEU A 35 1.02 -4.12 7.97
CA LEU A 35 1.30 -3.54 6.66
C LEU A 35 1.59 -4.62 5.61
N GLU A 36 2.34 -5.66 5.98
CA GLU A 36 2.60 -6.82 5.14
C GLU A 36 1.29 -7.54 4.79
N ASP A 37 0.48 -7.91 5.79
CA ASP A 37 -0.80 -8.61 5.59
C ASP A 37 -1.74 -7.80 4.67
N TRP A 38 -1.78 -6.48 4.86
CA TRP A 38 -2.52 -5.58 3.97
C TRP A 38 -1.97 -5.58 2.54
N SER A 39 -0.65 -5.50 2.37
CA SER A 39 0.00 -5.50 1.05
C SER A 39 -0.27 -6.79 0.27
N VAL A 40 -0.19 -7.93 0.96
CA VAL A 40 -0.46 -9.25 0.40
C VAL A 40 -1.92 -9.37 0.03
N SER A 41 -2.83 -8.91 0.90
CA SER A 41 -4.28 -8.93 0.63
C SER A 41 -4.64 -8.09 -0.59
N MET A 42 -4.05 -6.90 -0.75
CA MET A 42 -4.25 -6.07 -1.94
C MET A 42 -3.75 -6.75 -3.21
N ALA A 43 -2.58 -7.39 -3.15
CA ALA A 43 -2.02 -8.14 -4.28
C ALA A 43 -2.92 -9.33 -4.67
N GLU A 44 -3.42 -10.08 -3.69
CA GLU A 44 -4.35 -11.20 -3.91
C GLU A 44 -5.68 -10.74 -4.52
N MET A 45 -6.25 -9.65 -4.00
CA MET A 45 -7.47 -9.05 -4.55
C MET A 45 -7.25 -8.63 -6.01
N LEU A 46 -6.15 -7.94 -6.30
CA LEU A 46 -5.84 -7.49 -7.66
C LEU A 46 -5.59 -8.66 -8.62
N ALA A 47 -4.83 -9.67 -8.18
CA ALA A 47 -4.55 -10.86 -8.98
C ALA A 47 -5.83 -11.69 -9.25
N GLY A 48 -6.77 -11.68 -8.30
CA GLY A 48 -8.08 -12.32 -8.40
C GLY A 48 -9.14 -11.50 -9.15
N ALA A 49 -8.89 -10.23 -9.44
CA ALA A 49 -9.87 -9.35 -10.06
C ALA A 49 -10.22 -9.76 -11.49
N GLU A 50 -11.41 -9.36 -11.92
CA GLU A 50 -11.88 -9.48 -13.29
C GLU A 50 -11.94 -8.09 -13.94
N LYS A 51 -11.66 -8.05 -15.24
CA LYS A 51 -11.83 -6.85 -16.06
C LYS A 51 -13.31 -6.68 -16.39
N GLU A 52 -13.69 -5.48 -16.84
CA GLU A 52 -15.06 -5.17 -17.26
C GLU A 52 -15.61 -6.14 -18.33
N ASN A 53 -14.74 -6.69 -19.18
CA ASN A 53 -15.12 -7.68 -20.19
C ASN A 53 -15.17 -9.13 -19.68
N GLY A 54 -15.19 -9.34 -18.36
CA GLY A 54 -15.21 -10.66 -17.71
C GLY A 54 -13.90 -11.44 -17.80
N ARG A 55 -12.87 -10.92 -18.47
CA ARG A 55 -11.55 -11.58 -18.49
C ARG A 55 -10.84 -11.35 -17.18
N ARG A 56 -10.27 -12.41 -16.60
CA ARG A 56 -9.45 -12.29 -15.39
C ARG A 56 -8.25 -11.37 -15.60
N TRP A 57 -7.89 -10.63 -14.56
CA TRP A 57 -6.72 -9.77 -14.55
C TRP A 57 -5.44 -10.58 -14.79
N ILE A 58 -5.32 -11.69 -14.06
CA ILE A 58 -4.29 -12.73 -14.20
C ILE A 58 -4.99 -14.07 -14.48
N SER A 59 -4.43 -14.89 -15.37
CA SER A 59 -5.01 -16.20 -15.66
C SER A 59 -4.97 -17.12 -14.43
N ALA A 60 -5.95 -18.02 -14.31
CA ALA A 60 -6.06 -18.94 -13.17
C ALA A 60 -4.80 -19.80 -12.99
N ALA A 61 -4.25 -20.32 -14.09
CA ALA A 61 -3.06 -21.16 -14.09
C ALA A 61 -1.81 -20.42 -13.57
N ILE A 62 -1.64 -19.15 -13.94
CA ILE A 62 -0.50 -18.35 -13.46
C ILE A 62 -0.72 -17.93 -12.01
N ARG A 63 -1.95 -17.54 -11.63
CA ARG A 63 -2.28 -17.20 -10.24
C ARG A 63 -2.05 -18.37 -9.28
N ALA A 64 -2.32 -19.60 -9.72
CA ALA A 64 -2.14 -20.80 -8.91
C ALA A 64 -0.66 -21.13 -8.58
N LYS A 65 0.31 -20.49 -9.25
CA LYS A 65 1.73 -20.66 -8.90
C LYS A 65 1.97 -20.14 -7.47
N PRO A 66 2.64 -20.90 -6.61
CA PRO A 66 2.72 -20.59 -5.19
C PRO A 66 3.57 -19.34 -4.91
N GLY A 67 3.10 -18.50 -4.00
CA GLY A 67 3.90 -17.47 -3.32
C GLY A 67 4.21 -16.18 -4.09
N TRP A 68 4.11 -16.16 -5.44
CA TRP A 68 4.55 -14.99 -6.21
C TRP A 68 3.66 -13.76 -6.03
N VAL A 69 2.34 -13.95 -5.87
CA VAL A 69 1.39 -12.85 -5.64
C VAL A 69 1.67 -12.20 -4.29
N ALA A 70 1.84 -13.01 -3.24
CA ALA A 70 2.22 -12.52 -1.92
C ALA A 70 3.56 -11.78 -1.95
N GLN A 71 4.57 -12.32 -2.65
CA GLN A 71 5.85 -11.63 -2.81
C GLN A 71 5.70 -10.31 -3.57
N ALA A 72 4.85 -10.24 -4.60
CA ALA A 72 4.59 -8.99 -5.32
C ALA A 72 3.97 -7.92 -4.41
N GLY A 73 3.13 -8.33 -3.46
CA GLY A 73 2.61 -7.45 -2.39
C GLY A 73 3.72 -6.95 -1.46
N ARG A 74 4.60 -7.85 -1.00
CA ARG A 74 5.76 -7.47 -0.15
C ARG A 74 6.71 -6.50 -0.86
N ASP A 75 7.06 -6.78 -2.12
CA ASP A 75 7.91 -5.91 -2.92
C ASP A 75 7.26 -4.53 -3.15
N ALA A 76 5.93 -4.49 -3.25
CA ALA A 76 5.19 -3.23 -3.32
C ALA A 76 5.26 -2.43 -2.01
N LEU A 77 5.18 -3.11 -0.86
CA LEU A 77 5.37 -2.48 0.44
C LEU A 77 6.80 -1.97 0.63
N ASP A 78 7.81 -2.75 0.24
CA ASP A 78 9.22 -2.32 0.26
C ASP A 78 9.41 -1.04 -0.54
N TYR A 79 8.83 -0.96 -1.74
CA TYR A 79 8.87 0.25 -2.54
C TYR A 79 8.18 1.43 -1.85
N ALA A 80 7.01 1.21 -1.23
CA ALA A 80 6.29 2.26 -0.52
C ALA A 80 7.06 2.79 0.70
N ILE A 81 7.80 1.92 1.41
CA ILE A 81 8.57 2.30 2.60
C ILE A 81 9.92 2.91 2.23
N PHE A 82 10.65 2.30 1.30
CA PHE A 82 12.05 2.63 1.02
C PHE A 82 12.28 3.39 -0.29
N GLY A 83 11.24 3.58 -1.11
CA GLY A 83 11.33 4.24 -2.42
C GLY A 83 12.07 3.42 -3.47
N ARG A 84 12.37 2.14 -3.20
CA ARG A 84 13.09 1.23 -4.10
C ARG A 84 12.66 -0.21 -3.87
N TYR A 85 12.76 -1.02 -4.93
CA TYR A 85 12.60 -2.47 -4.80
C TYR A 85 13.89 -3.10 -4.25
N ALA A 86 13.75 -4.08 -3.36
CA ALA A 86 14.88 -4.82 -2.81
C ALA A 86 15.61 -5.67 -3.86
N GLU A 87 14.90 -6.12 -4.88
CA GLU A 87 15.43 -6.92 -5.98
C GLU A 87 14.88 -6.42 -7.33
N GLY A 88 15.61 -6.69 -8.40
CA GLY A 88 15.18 -6.39 -9.76
C GLY A 88 13.94 -7.21 -10.17
N LEU A 89 13.18 -6.65 -11.12
CA LEU A 89 11.92 -7.24 -11.57
C LEU A 89 12.13 -8.60 -12.27
N HIS A 90 13.21 -8.75 -13.04
CA HIS A 90 13.43 -9.95 -13.84
C HIS A 90 13.84 -11.13 -12.96
N GLU A 91 14.80 -10.89 -12.09
CA GLU A 91 15.33 -11.85 -11.11
C GLU A 91 14.21 -12.37 -10.20
N ARG A 92 13.36 -11.45 -9.73
CA ARG A 92 12.22 -11.82 -8.89
C ARG A 92 11.21 -12.65 -9.66
N ALA A 93 10.84 -12.23 -10.86
CA ALA A 93 9.83 -12.92 -11.66
C ALA A 93 10.30 -14.33 -12.10
N GLU A 94 11.57 -14.46 -12.46
CA GLU A 94 12.23 -15.73 -12.80
C GLU A 94 12.18 -16.73 -11.64
N ARG A 95 12.45 -16.29 -10.40
CA ARG A 95 12.40 -17.15 -9.20
C ARG A 95 11.04 -17.84 -9.01
N PHE A 96 9.97 -17.20 -9.44
CA PHE A 96 8.61 -17.74 -9.34
C PHE A 96 8.10 -18.36 -10.65
N ASP A 97 8.94 -18.43 -11.68
CA ASP A 97 8.56 -18.89 -13.01
C ASP A 97 7.36 -18.10 -13.58
N VAL A 98 7.37 -16.76 -13.42
CA VAL A 98 6.33 -15.87 -13.94
C VAL A 98 6.95 -14.87 -14.90
N ALA A 99 6.25 -14.55 -16.00
CA ALA A 99 6.71 -13.50 -16.90
C ALA A 99 6.83 -12.16 -16.16
N HIS A 100 7.96 -11.45 -16.34
CA HIS A 100 8.23 -10.19 -15.65
C HIS A 100 7.09 -9.16 -15.79
N LYS A 101 6.43 -9.07 -16.96
CA LYS A 101 5.25 -8.20 -17.16
C LYS A 101 4.05 -8.61 -16.30
N THR A 102 3.83 -9.91 -16.09
CA THR A 102 2.76 -10.40 -15.23
C THR A 102 3.03 -10.05 -13.78
N TYR A 103 4.27 -10.25 -13.32
CA TYR A 103 4.69 -9.86 -11.97
C TYR A 103 4.50 -8.35 -11.74
N GLN A 104 4.99 -7.55 -12.70
CA GLN A 104 4.86 -6.09 -12.72
C GLN A 104 3.40 -5.62 -12.64
N ARG A 105 2.49 -6.29 -13.34
CA ARG A 105 1.05 -5.98 -13.37
C ARG A 105 0.34 -6.13 -12.03
N VAL A 106 0.95 -6.79 -11.04
CA VAL A 106 0.45 -6.85 -9.67
C VAL A 106 1.24 -5.92 -8.76
N ARG A 107 2.59 -6.03 -8.78
CA ARG A 107 3.47 -5.26 -7.90
C ARG A 107 3.30 -3.75 -8.05
N ASP A 108 3.37 -3.23 -9.27
CA ASP A 108 3.43 -1.78 -9.49
C ASP A 108 2.10 -1.08 -9.15
N PRO A 109 0.91 -1.60 -9.52
CA PRO A 109 -0.35 -1.01 -9.08
C PRO A 109 -0.56 -1.03 -7.55
N VAL A 110 -0.15 -2.11 -6.87
CA VAL A 110 -0.24 -2.18 -5.39
C VAL A 110 0.67 -1.12 -4.76
N ALA A 111 1.91 -0.99 -5.24
CA ALA A 111 2.85 0.03 -4.76
C ALA A 111 2.30 1.45 -4.97
N LYS A 112 1.72 1.71 -6.15
CA LYS A 112 1.09 2.98 -6.47
C LYS A 112 -0.11 3.28 -5.58
N ALA A 113 -0.96 2.29 -5.32
CA ALA A 113 -2.11 2.45 -4.44
C ALA A 113 -1.70 2.78 -3.00
N MET A 114 -0.65 2.13 -2.49
CA MET A 114 -0.07 2.46 -1.18
C MET A 114 0.48 3.88 -1.14
N TRP A 115 1.22 4.29 -2.17
CA TRP A 115 1.75 5.65 -2.28
C TRP A 115 0.66 6.71 -2.31
N ILE A 116 -0.40 6.48 -3.08
CA ILE A 116 -1.59 7.36 -3.09
C ILE A 116 -2.20 7.44 -1.69
N GLY A 117 -2.32 6.31 -0.99
CA GLY A 117 -2.80 6.26 0.39
C GLY A 117 -1.97 7.09 1.35
N LEU A 118 -0.64 7.00 1.24
CA LEU A 118 0.32 7.76 2.04
C LEU A 118 0.17 9.27 1.80
N GLU A 119 0.20 9.71 0.54
CA GLU A 119 0.07 11.13 0.18
C GLU A 119 -1.30 11.70 0.58
N THR A 120 -2.37 10.90 0.44
CA THR A 120 -3.72 11.28 0.88
C THR A 120 -3.77 11.48 2.39
N TYR A 121 -3.18 10.57 3.17
CA TYR A 121 -3.09 10.70 4.62
C TYR A 121 -2.30 11.95 5.02
N ARG A 122 -1.15 12.17 4.38
CA ARG A 122 -0.31 13.35 4.61
C ARG A 122 -1.07 14.66 4.36
N ALA A 123 -1.79 14.75 3.25
CA ALA A 123 -2.57 15.93 2.90
C ALA A 123 -3.67 16.22 3.93
N ILE A 124 -4.39 15.18 4.38
CA ILE A 124 -5.43 15.31 5.40
C ILE A 124 -4.83 15.71 6.75
N LEU A 125 -3.70 15.10 7.15
CA LEU A 125 -2.99 15.47 8.38
C LEU A 125 -2.57 16.94 8.37
N HIS A 126 -2.03 17.43 7.24
CA HIS A 126 -1.63 18.82 7.10
C HIS A 126 -2.83 19.78 7.17
N ALA A 127 -3.97 19.42 6.55
CA ALA A 127 -5.19 20.21 6.65
C ALA A 127 -5.69 20.28 8.11
N GLU A 128 -5.70 19.15 8.82
CA GLU A 128 -6.12 19.11 10.24
C GLU A 128 -5.18 19.88 11.16
N TYR A 129 -3.87 19.88 10.88
CA TYR A 129 -2.91 20.69 11.60
C TYR A 129 -3.27 22.18 11.55
N TRP A 130 -3.58 22.70 10.37
CA TRP A 130 -3.98 24.11 10.22
C TRP A 130 -5.34 24.42 10.85
N ASN A 131 -6.29 23.47 10.81
CA ASN A 131 -7.56 23.62 11.51
C ASN A 131 -7.34 23.74 13.02
N VAL A 132 -6.53 22.86 13.63
CA VAL A 132 -6.21 22.92 15.06
C VAL A 132 -5.55 24.26 15.42
N ARG A 133 -4.55 24.71 14.65
CA ARG A 133 -3.89 26.01 14.93
C ARG A 133 -4.85 27.20 14.80
N ARG A 134 -5.79 27.15 13.87
CA ARG A 134 -6.81 28.19 13.72
C ARG A 134 -7.74 28.21 14.93
N ASP A 135 -8.22 27.05 15.36
CA ASP A 135 -9.10 26.91 16.52
C ASP A 135 -8.42 27.38 17.83
N GLU A 136 -7.10 27.16 17.97
CA GLU A 136 -6.31 27.68 19.10
C GLU A 136 -6.19 29.21 19.08
N LYS A 137 -6.06 29.81 17.89
CA LYS A 137 -5.91 31.26 17.72
C LYS A 137 -7.26 32.00 17.82
N TYR A 138 -8.35 31.33 17.46
CA TYR A 138 -9.71 31.88 17.46
C TYR A 138 -10.66 30.85 18.10
N PRO A 139 -10.65 30.72 19.44
CA PRO A 139 -11.58 29.84 20.12
C PRO A 139 -13.02 30.33 19.90
N PRO A 140 -14.00 29.41 19.84
CA PRO A 140 -15.41 29.74 19.64
C PRO A 140 -16.00 30.61 20.76
#